data_AF-A0A953YM65-F1
#
_entry.id   AF-A0A953YM65-F1
#
_cell.length_a   1.000
_cell.length_b   1.000
_cell.length_c   1.000
_cell.angle_alpha   90.00
_cell.angle_beta   90.00
_cell.angle_gamma   90.00
#
_symmetry.space_group_name_H-M   'P 1'
#
loop_
_entity.id
_entity.type
_entity.pdbx_description
1 polymer ?
#
loop_
_entity_poly.entity_id
_entity_poly.type
_entity_poly.pdbx_seq_one_letter_code
_entity_poly.pdbx_strand_id
1 'polypeptide(L)'
;RLAAAKAAGSLSESGADDLIAVYDLIARIRLEHQAEQIRNGEKPTNFLAPSSLSALERNHLKDAFGVIKTFQSALEARAAVVS
;
A
#
# COMPACT_ATOMS: atom_id res chain seq x y z
N ARG A 1 -9.90 3.69 8.28
CA ARG A 1 -10.67 3.79 7.00
C ARG A 1 -10.87 2.41 6.35
N LEU A 2 -9.81 1.63 6.07
CA LEU A 2 -9.95 0.25 5.53
C LEU A 2 -10.74 -0.69 6.45
N ALA A 3 -10.46 -0.70 7.75
CA ALA A 3 -11.24 -1.48 8.73
C ALA A 3 -12.73 -1.09 8.78
N ALA A 4 -13.05 0.19 8.57
CA ALA A 4 -14.44 0.65 8.49
C ALA A 4 -15.11 0.20 7.19
N ALA A 5 -14.38 0.19 6.06
CA ALA A 5 -14.88 -0.33 4.79
C ALA A 5 -15.14 -1.85 4.84
N LYS A 6 -14.30 -2.61 5.57
CA LYS A 6 -14.52 -4.02 5.93
C LYS A 6 -15.82 -4.17 6.72
N ALA A 7 -15.97 -3.42 7.81
CA ALA A 7 -17.14 -3.49 8.68
C ALA A 7 -18.45 -3.08 7.97
N ALA A 8 -18.38 -2.16 7.00
CA ALA A 8 -19.53 -1.73 6.20
C ALA A 8 -19.92 -2.72 5.08
N GLY A 9 -19.18 -3.82 4.89
CA GLY A 9 -19.43 -4.80 3.82
C GLY A 9 -19.15 -4.26 2.41
N SER A 10 -18.61 -3.05 2.30
CA SER A 10 -18.26 -2.43 1.01
C SER A 10 -17.14 -3.18 0.29
N LEU A 11 -16.30 -3.89 1.05
CA LEU A 11 -15.21 -4.75 0.58
C LEU A 11 -15.45 -6.18 1.05
N SER A 12 -14.95 -7.17 0.30
CA SER A 12 -14.85 -8.52 0.84
C SER A 12 -13.89 -8.52 2.03
N GLU A 13 -14.13 -9.42 2.98
CA GLU A 13 -13.27 -9.57 4.16
C GLU A 13 -11.81 -9.83 3.77
N SER A 14 -11.56 -10.79 2.87
CA SER A 14 -10.22 -11.11 2.37
C SER A 14 -9.57 -9.93 1.65
N GLY A 15 -10.32 -9.21 0.81
CA GLY A 15 -9.78 -8.05 0.09
C GLY A 15 -9.45 -6.88 1.02
N ALA A 16 -10.22 -6.70 2.09
CA ALA A 16 -9.91 -5.70 3.10
C ALA A 16 -8.66 -6.07 3.92
N ASP A 17 -8.50 -7.35 4.28
CA ASP A 17 -7.32 -7.83 5.02
C ASP A 17 -6.04 -7.72 4.18
N ASP A 18 -6.10 -8.07 2.89
CA ASP A 18 -4.99 -7.89 1.95
C ASP A 18 -4.58 -6.41 1.85
N LEU A 19 -5.55 -5.49 1.75
CA LEU A 19 -5.25 -4.06 1.70
C LEU A 19 -4.69 -3.50 3.00
N ILE A 20 -5.13 -4.01 4.14
CA ILE A 20 -4.56 -3.65 5.45
C ILE A 20 -3.09 -4.10 5.50
N ALA A 21 -2.82 -5.34 5.13
CA ALA A 21 -1.46 -5.88 5.11
C ALA A 21 -0.54 -5.08 4.15
N VAL A 22 -1.05 -4.74 2.96
CA VAL A 22 -0.34 -3.88 2.00
C VAL A 22 -0.07 -2.48 2.57
N TYR A 23 -1.06 -1.88 3.24
CA TYR A 23 -0.88 -0.57 3.87
C TYR A 23 0.21 -0.60 4.95
N ASP A 24 0.20 -1.62 5.81
CA ASP A 24 1.18 -1.77 6.89
C ASP A 24 2.59 -1.99 6.33
N LEU A 25 2.74 -2.78 5.25
CA LEU A 25 4.01 -2.96 4.56
C LEU A 25 4.56 -1.63 4.02
N ILE A 26 3.76 -0.86 3.29
CA ILE A 26 4.18 0.41 2.69
C ILE A 26 4.52 1.42 3.80
N ALA A 27 3.72 1.46 4.87
CA ALA A 27 3.95 2.34 6.00
C ALA A 27 5.27 2.00 6.70
N ARG A 28 5.57 0.71 6.92
CA ARG A 28 6.82 0.24 7.52
C ARG A 28 8.02 0.65 6.69
N ILE A 29 8.04 0.32 5.39
CA ILE A 29 9.14 0.65 4.49
C ILE A 29 9.40 2.17 4.48
N ARG A 30 8.33 2.97 4.44
CA ARG A 30 8.43 4.43 4.49
C ARG A 30 9.05 4.93 5.80
N LEU A 31 8.61 4.40 6.94
CA LEU A 31 9.13 4.82 8.25
C LEU A 31 10.60 4.44 8.41
N GLU A 32 11.00 3.26 7.93
CA GLU A 32 12.40 2.82 7.94
C GLU A 32 13.28 3.77 7.12
N HIS A 33 12.84 4.15 5.93
CA HIS A 33 13.55 5.10 5.07
C HIS A 33 13.62 6.52 5.68
N GLN A 34 12.51 7.00 6.25
CA GLN A 34 12.48 8.31 6.92
C GLN A 34 13.37 8.34 8.16
N ALA A 35 13.44 7.22 8.90
CA ALA A 35 14.34 7.10 10.03
C ALA A 35 15.81 7.16 9.59
N GLU A 36 16.15 6.60 8.42
CA GLU A 36 17.48 6.70 7.83
C GLU A 36 17.83 8.13 7.41
N GLN A 37 16.91 8.82 6.72
CA GLN A 37 17.06 10.24 6.38
C GLN A 37 17.33 11.09 7.63
N ILE A 38 16.55 10.90 8.69
CA ILE A 38 16.73 11.62 9.96
C ILE A 38 18.12 11.33 10.56
N ARG A 39 18.56 10.07 10.56
CA ARG A 39 19.91 9.70 11.04
C ARG A 39 21.03 10.36 10.24
N ASN A 40 20.80 10.61 8.96
CA ASN A 40 21.74 11.30 8.07
C ASN A 40 21.65 12.83 8.12
N GLY A 41 20.77 13.39 8.98
CA GLY A 41 20.54 14.83 9.06
C GLY A 41 19.73 15.40 7.89
N GLU A 42 19.08 14.54 7.11
CA GLU A 42 18.24 14.91 5.97
C GLU A 42 16.79 15.15 6.42
N LYS A 43 16.06 15.96 5.64
CA LYS A 43 14.63 16.15 5.85
C LYS A 43 13.87 14.89 5.43
N PRO A 44 13.04 14.28 6.30
CA PRO A 44 12.29 13.10 5.92
C PRO A 44 11.30 13.41 4.79
N THR A 45 11.23 12.51 3.81
CA THR A 45 10.33 12.63 2.65
C THR A 45 9.53 11.34 2.43
N ASN A 46 8.52 11.40 1.56
CA ASN A 46 7.79 10.21 1.11
C ASN A 46 8.40 9.61 -0.17
N PHE A 47 9.44 10.24 -0.73
CA PHE A 47 10.10 9.74 -1.91
C PHE A 47 11.01 8.59 -1.51
N LEU A 48 10.92 7.49 -2.26
CA LEU A 48 11.71 6.31 -2.03
C LEU A 48 12.27 5.85 -3.36
N ALA A 49 13.59 6.00 -3.53
CA ALA A 49 14.26 5.61 -4.75
C ALA A 49 14.26 4.07 -4.88
N PRO A 50 13.87 3.47 -6.01
CA PRO A 50 13.92 2.01 -6.14
C PRO A 50 15.31 1.42 -5.92
N SER A 51 16.36 2.19 -6.23
CA SER A 51 17.76 1.82 -6.01
C SER A 51 18.17 1.79 -4.53
N SER A 52 17.42 2.44 -3.64
CA SER A 52 17.68 2.40 -2.19
C SER A 52 16.99 1.23 -1.49
N LEU A 53 16.22 0.41 -2.21
CA LEU A 53 15.57 -0.79 -1.69
C LEU A 53 16.41 -2.05 -1.97
N SER A 54 16.33 -3.02 -1.08
CA SER A 54 16.74 -4.39 -1.37
C SER A 54 15.86 -5.02 -2.47
N ALA A 55 16.36 -6.08 -3.11
CA ALA A 55 15.57 -6.81 -4.11
C ALA A 55 14.26 -7.38 -3.52
N LEU A 56 14.30 -7.82 -2.26
CA LEU A 56 13.15 -8.35 -1.54
C LEU A 56 12.09 -7.27 -1.30
N GLU A 57 12.49 -6.09 -0.83
CA GLU A 57 11.56 -4.97 -0.62
C GLU A 57 10.95 -4.48 -1.93
N ARG A 58 11.75 -4.42 -3.01
CA ARG A 58 11.23 -4.08 -4.34
C ARG A 58 10.17 -5.07 -4.80
N ASN A 59 10.39 -6.37 -4.61
CA ASN A 59 9.43 -7.40 -5.00
C ASN A 59 8.15 -7.29 -4.17
N HIS A 60 8.26 -7.18 -2.84
CA HIS A 60 7.09 -6.99 -1.97
C HIS A 60 6.30 -5.71 -2.30
N LEU A 61 6.99 -4.61 -2.61
CA LEU A 61 6.34 -3.36 -3.00
C LEU A 61 5.63 -3.50 -4.36
N LYS A 62 6.22 -4.24 -5.30
CA LYS A 62 5.60 -4.55 -6.60
C LYS A 62 4.34 -5.39 -6.43
N ASP A 63 4.39 -6.42 -5.59
CA ASP A 63 3.24 -7.29 -5.30
C ASP A 63 2.12 -6.51 -4.62
N ALA A 64 2.47 -5.65 -3.65
CA ALA A 64 1.54 -4.73 -3.00
C ALA A 64 0.82 -3.81 -4.01
N PHE A 65 1.54 -3.22 -4.96
CA PHE A 65 0.91 -2.43 -6.02
C PHE A 65 0.03 -3.27 -6.95
N GLY A 66 0.36 -4.54 -7.17
CA GLY A 66 -0.49 -5.48 -7.90
C GLY A 66 -1.84 -5.73 -7.23
N VAL A 67 -1.85 -5.90 -5.90
CA VAL A 67 -3.07 -6.03 -5.10
C VAL A 67 -3.91 -4.76 -5.18
N ILE A 68 -3.29 -3.58 -4.98
CA ILE A 68 -3.99 -2.28 -5.08
C ILE A 68 -4.63 -2.11 -6.45
N LYS A 69 -3.90 -2.42 -7.53
CA LYS A 69 -4.41 -2.31 -8.90
C LYS A 69 -5.61 -3.22 -9.14
N THR A 70 -5.51 -4.49 -8.75
CA THR A 70 -6.62 -5.45 -8.86
C THR A 70 -7.88 -4.93 -8.18
N PHE A 71 -7.70 -4.37 -6.99
CA PHE A 71 -8.79 -3.82 -6.21
C PHE A 71 -9.40 -2.56 -6.84
N GLN A 72 -8.57 -1.62 -7.31
CA GLN A 72 -9.04 -0.44 -8.04
C GLN A 72 -9.85 -0.83 -9.27
N SER A 73 -9.37 -1.78 -10.07
CA SER A 73 -10.10 -2.30 -11.23
C SER A 73 -11.44 -2.92 -10.86
N ALA A 74 -11.52 -3.64 -9.73
CA ALA A 74 -12.78 -4.20 -9.24
C ALA A 74 -13.78 -3.12 -8.79
N LEU A 75 -13.31 -1.99 -8.25
CA LEU A 75 -14.16 -0.86 -7.90
C LEU A 75 -14.66 -0.11 -9.15
N GLU A 76 -13.78 0.13 -10.12
CA GLU A 76 -14.12 0.76 -11.40
C GLU A 76 -15.17 -0.07 -12.15
N ALA A 77 -15.01 -1.39 -12.19
CA ALA A 77 -15.98 -2.29 -12.83
C ALA A 77 -17.37 -2.22 -12.15
N ARG A 78 -17.44 -2.11 -10.82
CA ARG A 78 -18.73 -1.94 -10.11
C ARG A 78 -19.37 -0.59 -10.39
N ALA A 79 -18.58 0.48 -10.41
CA ALA A 79 -19.08 1.82 -10.69
C ALA A 79 -19.70 1.90 -12.10
N ALA A 80 -19.07 1.27 -13.09
CA ALA A 80 -19.55 1.23 -14.47
C ALA A 80 -20.85 0.42 -14.67
N VAL A 81 -21.16 -0.53 -13.78
CA VAL A 81 -22.40 -1.32 -13.82
C VAL A 81 -23.58 -0.58 -13.17
N VAL A 82 -23.30 0.42 -12.32
CA VAL A 82 -24.31 1.19 -11.59
C VAL A 82 -24.62 2.54 -12.28
N SER A 83 -23.82 2.93 -13.27
CA SER A 83 -24.04 4.13 -14.13
C SER A 83 -24.81 3.79 -15.41
#